data_AF-A0A1R0H7F2-F1
#
_entry.id   AF-A0A1R0H7F2-F1
#
_cell.length_a   1.000
_cell.length_b   1.000
_cell.length_c   1.000
_cell.angle_alpha   90.00
_cell.angle_beta   90.00
_cell.angle_gamma   90.00
#
_symmetry.space_group_name_H-M   'P 1'
#
loop_
_entity.id
_entity.type
_entity.pdbx_description
1 polymer ?
#
loop_
_entity_poly.entity_id
_entity_poly.type
_entity_poly.pdbx_seq_one_letter_code
_entity_poly.pdbx_strand_id
1 'polypeptide(L)'
;MVYLSAKSPAEKMKSILESEVLKLMEKYAIESRDENVLPVIRTFGNLAAGPDDQVALLFDQIQLASIVRQQLMPRLDEPFNTHSRGDQIKTPRSVEKETLVLIGNLTAGPDEFLDIMFSGNEDLLDRVVDILANEDYDLKKEACYSILNICEHRQYFLKLPHKRMAPGTRLFFHPIPVPSNEWYLMQCL
;
A
#
# COMPACT_ATOMS: atom_id res chain seq x y z
N MET A 1 1.84 1.25 -19.91
CA MET A 1 1.21 0.28 -19.00
C MET A 1 0.25 0.92 -18.01
N VAL A 2 0.65 1.93 -17.22
CA VAL A 2 -0.27 2.63 -16.27
C VAL A 2 -1.61 3.03 -16.89
N TYR A 3 -1.59 3.71 -18.04
CA TYR A 3 -2.82 4.14 -18.70
C TYR A 3 -3.67 2.96 -19.19
N LEU A 4 -3.03 1.86 -19.58
CA LEU A 4 -3.70 0.65 -20.01
C LEU A 4 -4.34 -0.04 -18.80
N SER A 5 -3.64 -0.20 -17.68
CA SER A 5 -4.23 -0.84 -16.49
C SER A 5 -5.32 0.02 -15.82
N ALA A 6 -5.30 1.35 -16.00
CA ALA A 6 -6.33 2.24 -15.42
C ALA A 6 -7.69 2.21 -16.13
N LYS A 7 -7.73 1.92 -17.43
CA LYS A 7 -8.95 2.10 -18.27
C LYS A 7 -9.24 0.95 -19.23
N SER A 8 -8.48 -0.14 -19.16
CA SER A 8 -8.70 -1.26 -20.06
C SER A 8 -9.95 -2.06 -19.71
N PRO A 9 -10.74 -2.49 -20.70
CA PRO A 9 -11.74 -3.54 -20.52
C PRO A 9 -11.10 -4.84 -19.98
N ALA A 10 -11.88 -5.66 -19.28
CA ALA A 10 -11.41 -6.88 -18.62
C ALA A 10 -10.59 -7.81 -19.53
N GLU A 11 -10.97 -7.95 -20.81
CA GLU A 11 -10.24 -8.77 -21.80
C GLU A 11 -8.80 -8.31 -22.03
N LYS A 12 -8.57 -6.98 -22.07
CA LYS A 12 -7.22 -6.42 -22.18
C LYS A 12 -6.44 -6.59 -20.88
N MET A 13 -7.13 -6.61 -19.74
CA MET A 13 -6.48 -6.85 -18.45
C MET A 13 -5.88 -8.25 -18.34
N LYS A 14 -6.61 -9.25 -18.82
CA LYS A 14 -6.11 -10.62 -18.91
C LYS A 14 -4.83 -10.72 -19.76
N SER A 15 -4.81 -10.05 -20.93
CA SER A 15 -3.62 -10.04 -21.78
C SER A 15 -2.39 -9.38 -21.13
N ILE A 16 -2.60 -8.43 -20.21
CA ILE A 16 -1.53 -7.81 -19.42
C ILE A 16 -1.01 -8.79 -18.37
N LEU A 17 -1.90 -9.52 -17.70
CA LEU A 17 -1.56 -10.51 -16.67
C LEU A 17 -0.77 -11.69 -17.23
N GLU A 18 -1.05 -12.09 -18.46
CA GLU A 18 -0.34 -13.18 -19.15
C GLU A 18 0.97 -12.71 -19.80
N SER A 19 1.37 -11.44 -19.64
CA SER A 19 2.55 -10.90 -20.31
C SER A 19 3.82 -10.97 -19.45
N GLU A 20 4.94 -11.31 -20.08
CA GLU A 20 6.29 -11.26 -19.49
C GLU A 20 6.71 -9.85 -19.02
N VAL A 21 5.99 -8.82 -19.46
CA VAL A 21 6.21 -7.44 -19.02
C VAL A 21 6.01 -7.29 -17.51
N LEU A 22 5.10 -8.07 -16.89
CA LEU A 22 4.90 -8.01 -15.45
C LEU A 22 6.13 -8.52 -14.67
N LYS A 23 6.80 -9.57 -15.15
CA LYS A 23 8.05 -10.07 -14.55
C LYS A 23 9.18 -9.06 -14.65
N LEU A 24 9.29 -8.36 -15.79
CA LEU A 24 10.27 -7.27 -15.95
C LEU A 24 9.97 -6.09 -15.02
N MET A 25 8.69 -5.76 -14.84
CA MET A 25 8.24 -4.73 -13.91
C MET A 25 8.48 -5.10 -12.45
N GLU A 26 8.20 -6.34 -12.07
CA GLU A 26 8.52 -6.89 -10.74
C GLU A 26 10.01 -6.73 -10.46
N LYS A 27 10.86 -7.22 -11.37
CA LYS A 27 12.31 -7.11 -11.24
C LYS A 27 12.74 -5.66 -11.03
N TYR A 28 12.26 -4.75 -11.89
CA TYR A 28 12.59 -3.33 -11.77
C TYR A 28 12.11 -2.73 -10.43
N ALA A 29 10.90 -3.08 -9.97
CA ALA A 29 10.36 -2.61 -8.71
C ALA A 29 11.05 -3.22 -7.48
N ILE A 30 11.71 -4.37 -7.61
CA ILE A 30 12.55 -4.93 -6.55
C ILE A 30 13.92 -4.23 -6.53
N GLU A 31 14.49 -3.92 -7.70
CA GLU A 31 15.84 -3.35 -7.83
C GLU A 31 15.88 -1.82 -7.61
N SER A 32 14.80 -1.10 -7.96
CA SER A 32 14.71 0.36 -7.83
C SER A 32 13.82 0.81 -6.66
N ARG A 33 14.22 1.93 -6.05
CA ARG A 33 13.42 2.70 -5.07
C ARG A 33 13.38 4.19 -5.41
N ASP A 34 13.71 4.55 -6.65
CA ASP A 34 13.66 5.93 -7.10
C ASP A 34 12.27 6.28 -7.65
N GLU A 35 12.01 7.56 -7.95
CA GLU A 35 10.68 8.02 -8.36
C GLU A 35 10.21 7.41 -9.69
N ASN A 36 11.10 6.88 -10.52
CA ASN A 36 10.75 6.24 -11.78
C ASN A 36 10.08 4.87 -11.58
N VAL A 37 10.08 4.31 -10.36
CA VAL A 37 9.28 3.11 -10.04
C VAL A 37 7.78 3.44 -9.89
N LEU A 38 7.43 4.72 -9.71
CA LEU A 38 6.05 5.16 -9.49
C LEU A 38 5.05 4.64 -10.55
N PRO A 39 5.33 4.69 -11.87
CA PRO A 39 4.44 4.13 -12.88
C PRO A 39 4.30 2.61 -12.75
N VAL A 40 5.32 1.89 -12.28
CA VAL A 40 5.22 0.45 -12.08
C VAL A 40 4.30 0.13 -10.90
N ILE A 41 4.49 0.81 -9.77
CA ILE A 41 3.62 0.64 -8.59
C ILE A 41 2.17 1.01 -8.91
N ARG A 42 1.92 2.11 -9.64
CA ARG A 42 0.58 2.46 -10.13
C ARG A 42 -0.02 1.39 -11.04
N THR A 43 0.80 0.76 -11.86
CA THR A 43 0.33 -0.32 -12.74
C THR A 43 -0.18 -1.48 -11.88
N PHE A 44 0.58 -1.91 -10.87
CA PHE A 44 0.15 -2.96 -9.95
C PHE A 44 -1.06 -2.56 -9.11
N GLY A 45 -1.12 -1.32 -8.61
CA GLY A 45 -2.28 -0.79 -7.89
C GLY A 45 -3.57 -0.88 -8.70
N ASN A 46 -3.51 -0.51 -9.99
CA ASN A 46 -4.66 -0.62 -10.90
C ASN A 46 -5.05 -2.09 -11.18
N LEU A 47 -4.07 -2.99 -11.32
CA LEU A 47 -4.33 -4.42 -11.52
C LEU A 47 -4.96 -5.06 -10.27
N ALA A 48 -4.53 -4.64 -9.08
CA ALA A 48 -5.05 -5.08 -7.79
C ALA A 48 -6.45 -4.52 -7.47
N ALA A 49 -6.90 -3.48 -8.17
CA ALA A 49 -8.25 -2.93 -8.03
C ALA A 49 -9.31 -3.70 -8.84
N GLY A 50 -8.91 -4.76 -9.56
CA GLY A 50 -9.81 -5.62 -10.30
C GLY A 50 -10.54 -6.64 -9.42
N PRO A 51 -11.37 -7.51 -10.02
CA PRO A 51 -12.04 -8.59 -9.28
C PRO A 51 -11.05 -9.63 -8.73
N ASP A 52 -11.45 -10.39 -7.71
CA ASP A 52 -10.56 -11.30 -6.97
C ASP A 52 -9.86 -12.35 -7.86
N ASP A 53 -10.52 -12.86 -8.91
CA ASP A 53 -9.90 -13.81 -9.85
C ASP A 53 -8.72 -13.18 -10.61
N GLN A 54 -8.84 -11.91 -10.97
CA GLN A 54 -7.78 -11.12 -11.58
C GLN A 54 -6.62 -10.89 -10.62
N VAL A 55 -6.92 -10.59 -9.36
CA VAL A 55 -5.90 -10.35 -8.32
C VAL A 55 -5.18 -11.64 -7.96
N ALA A 56 -5.88 -12.77 -7.90
CA ALA A 56 -5.29 -14.09 -7.73
C ALA A 56 -4.30 -14.41 -8.86
N LEU A 57 -4.67 -14.15 -10.11
CA LEU A 57 -3.74 -14.29 -11.24
C LEU A 57 -2.53 -13.35 -11.11
N LEU A 58 -2.70 -12.14 -10.58
CA LEU A 58 -1.59 -11.23 -10.34
C LEU A 58 -0.60 -11.80 -9.31
N PHE A 59 -1.09 -12.42 -8.24
CA PHE A 59 -0.24 -13.13 -7.26
C PHE A 59 0.50 -14.32 -7.88
N ASP A 60 -0.13 -15.07 -8.78
CA ASP A 60 0.53 -16.17 -9.51
C ASP A 60 1.66 -15.65 -10.42
N GLN A 61 1.51 -14.42 -10.93
CA GLN A 61 2.40 -13.83 -11.92
C GLN A 61 3.54 -13.01 -11.32
N ILE A 62 3.45 -12.48 -10.11
CA ILE A 62 4.51 -11.65 -9.52
C ILE A 62 4.51 -11.74 -7.99
N GLN A 63 5.67 -11.53 -7.36
CA GLN A 63 5.78 -11.49 -5.89
C GLN A 63 5.38 -10.11 -5.35
N LEU A 64 4.07 -9.85 -5.29
CA LEU A 64 3.51 -8.60 -4.76
C LEU A 64 4.01 -8.26 -3.35
N ALA A 65 4.08 -9.25 -2.45
CA ALA A 65 4.59 -9.05 -1.09
C ALA A 65 6.03 -8.52 -1.09
N SER A 66 6.90 -9.07 -1.95
CA SER A 66 8.30 -8.63 -2.10
C SER A 66 8.40 -7.21 -2.65
N ILE A 67 7.56 -6.86 -3.63
CA ILE A 67 7.50 -5.50 -4.19
C ILE A 67 7.06 -4.50 -3.11
N VAL A 68 5.95 -4.80 -2.42
CA VAL A 68 5.41 -3.93 -1.37
C VAL A 68 6.42 -3.76 -0.23
N ARG A 69 7.03 -4.86 0.22
CA ARG A 69 8.09 -4.85 1.23
C ARG A 69 9.25 -3.96 0.79
N GLN A 70 9.72 -4.12 -0.45
CA GLN A 70 10.81 -3.32 -0.98
C GLN A 70 10.48 -1.83 -0.99
N GLN A 71 9.23 -1.45 -1.31
CA GLN A 71 8.88 -0.03 -1.40
C GLN A 71 8.55 0.61 -0.04
N LEU A 72 8.06 -0.15 0.94
CA LEU A 72 7.65 0.41 2.25
C LEU A 72 8.63 0.20 3.39
N MET A 73 9.49 -0.82 3.34
CA MET A 73 10.48 -1.06 4.40
C MET A 73 11.67 -0.13 4.23
N PRO A 74 12.20 0.48 5.30
CA PRO A 74 13.51 1.16 5.24
C PRO A 74 14.63 0.18 4.87
N ARG A 75 15.70 0.66 4.22
CA ARG A 75 16.88 -0.18 3.93
C ARG A 75 17.61 -0.48 5.24
N LEU A 76 17.92 -1.77 5.47
CA LEU A 76 18.66 -2.21 6.66
C LEU A 76 20.19 -2.15 6.47
N ASP A 77 20.68 -1.99 5.23
CA ASP A 77 22.07 -2.24 4.86
C ASP A 77 22.99 -1.00 4.78
N GLU A 78 22.52 0.19 5.19
CA GLU A 78 23.35 1.40 5.17
C GLU A 78 23.77 1.79 6.60
N PRO A 79 25.09 1.98 6.87
CA PRO A 79 25.60 2.19 8.21
C PRO A 79 25.00 3.45 8.83
N PHE A 80 24.45 3.26 10.03
CA PHE A 80 23.81 4.23 10.91
C PHE A 80 24.84 5.27 11.41
N ASN A 81 25.36 6.11 10.52
CA ASN A 81 26.32 7.15 10.86
C ASN A 81 26.03 8.42 10.06
N THR A 82 25.03 9.17 10.52
CA THR A 82 25.04 10.64 10.63
C THR A 82 23.91 11.05 11.56
N HIS A 83 24.19 12.04 12.41
CA HIS A 83 23.37 12.49 13.54
C HIS A 83 22.13 13.30 13.14
N SER A 84 21.45 12.90 12.07
CA SER A 84 20.21 13.49 11.61
C SER A 84 19.21 12.37 11.38
N ARG A 85 18.00 12.52 11.93
CA ARG A 85 16.84 11.65 11.69
C ARG A 85 16.34 11.73 10.22
N GLY A 86 17.24 11.94 9.25
CA GLY A 86 16.94 12.52 7.93
C GLY A 86 17.74 12.05 6.72
N ASP A 87 18.74 11.16 6.83
CA ASP A 87 19.53 10.69 5.67
C ASP A 87 19.43 9.17 5.43
N GLN A 88 18.31 8.54 5.75
CA GLN A 88 17.97 7.28 5.08
C GLN A 88 17.52 7.63 3.66
N ILE A 89 17.96 6.90 2.64
CA ILE A 89 17.33 6.93 1.31
C ILE A 89 15.90 6.41 1.48
N LYS A 90 14.99 7.33 1.82
CA LYS A 90 13.57 7.06 1.97
C LYS A 90 13.00 6.88 0.57
N THR A 91 12.16 5.86 0.41
CA THR A 91 11.34 5.72 -0.79
C THR A 91 10.61 7.05 -1.04
N PRO A 92 10.59 7.57 -2.28
CA PRO A 92 9.87 8.80 -2.59
C PRO A 92 8.45 8.73 -2.07
N ARG A 93 7.99 9.81 -1.44
CA ARG A 93 6.67 9.86 -0.80
C ARG A 93 5.53 9.46 -1.75
N SER A 94 5.62 9.87 -3.01
CA SER A 94 4.67 9.51 -4.06
C SER A 94 4.57 7.99 -4.26
N VAL A 95 5.71 7.29 -4.18
CA VAL A 95 5.81 5.84 -4.30
C VAL A 95 5.28 5.15 -3.03
N GLU A 96 5.61 5.64 -1.84
CA GLU A 96 5.05 5.12 -0.58
C GLU A 96 3.52 5.18 -0.60
N LYS A 97 2.97 6.33 -1.02
CA LYS A 97 1.52 6.53 -1.11
C LYS A 97 0.87 5.52 -2.06
N GLU A 98 1.37 5.40 -3.30
CA GLU A 98 0.80 4.44 -4.27
C GLU A 98 1.00 2.99 -3.82
N THR A 99 2.04 2.69 -3.04
CA THR A 99 2.23 1.36 -2.45
C THR A 99 1.18 1.09 -1.37
N LEU A 100 0.82 2.09 -0.55
CA LEU A 100 -0.29 1.96 0.39
C LEU A 100 -1.64 1.80 -0.31
N VAL A 101 -1.87 2.48 -1.43
CA VAL A 101 -3.06 2.26 -2.27
C VAL A 101 -3.11 0.81 -2.77
N LEU A 102 -1.97 0.27 -3.24
CA LEU A 102 -1.87 -1.14 -3.63
C LEU A 102 -2.21 -2.07 -2.45
N ILE A 103 -1.66 -1.85 -1.25
CA ILE A 103 -2.04 -2.65 -0.06
C ILE A 103 -3.53 -2.54 0.22
N GLY A 104 -4.10 -1.33 0.16
CA GLY A 104 -5.53 -1.09 0.37
C GLY A 104 -6.39 -1.96 -0.55
N ASN A 105 -6.02 -2.04 -1.83
CA ASN A 105 -6.71 -2.90 -2.80
C ASN A 105 -6.55 -4.39 -2.48
N LEU A 106 -5.33 -4.84 -2.16
CA LEU A 106 -5.06 -6.25 -1.84
C LEU A 106 -5.76 -6.72 -0.56
N THR A 107 -5.81 -5.84 0.45
CA THR A 107 -6.43 -6.13 1.75
C THR A 107 -7.95 -6.08 1.71
N ALA A 108 -8.56 -5.55 0.64
CA ALA A 108 -10.01 -5.58 0.42
C ALA A 108 -10.51 -6.94 -0.13
N GLY A 109 -9.59 -7.80 -0.59
CA GLY A 109 -9.90 -9.14 -1.09
C GLY A 109 -10.06 -10.17 0.03
N PRO A 110 -10.07 -11.48 -0.28
CA PRO A 110 -10.28 -12.54 0.70
C PRO A 110 -9.03 -12.82 1.56
N ASP A 111 -9.19 -13.64 2.62
CA ASP A 111 -8.14 -13.97 3.59
C ASP A 111 -6.84 -14.49 2.94
N GLU A 112 -6.95 -15.23 1.84
CA GLU A 112 -5.81 -15.78 1.11
C GLU A 112 -4.84 -14.70 0.60
N PHE A 113 -5.34 -13.52 0.25
CA PHE A 113 -4.48 -12.41 -0.20
C PHE A 113 -3.67 -11.86 0.96
N LEU A 114 -4.28 -11.74 2.14
CA LEU A 114 -3.58 -11.32 3.35
C LEU A 114 -2.59 -12.39 3.81
N ASP A 115 -2.92 -13.67 3.66
CA ASP A 115 -2.01 -14.79 3.93
C ASP A 115 -0.75 -14.67 3.07
N ILE A 116 -0.89 -14.43 1.76
CA ILE A 116 0.25 -14.20 0.86
C ILE A 116 1.04 -12.93 1.24
N MET A 117 0.34 -11.85 1.61
CA MET A 117 0.99 -10.55 1.89
C MET A 117 1.73 -10.51 3.22
N PHE A 118 1.20 -11.14 4.27
CA PHE A 118 1.66 -10.92 5.64
C PHE A 118 2.23 -12.17 6.33
N SER A 119 1.95 -13.39 5.84
CA SER A 119 2.58 -14.58 6.41
C SER A 119 4.08 -14.56 6.14
N GLY A 120 4.88 -14.51 7.21
CA GLY A 120 6.34 -14.32 7.11
C GLY A 120 6.78 -12.88 6.84
N ASN A 121 5.85 -11.91 6.81
CA ASN A 121 6.10 -10.47 6.63
C ASN A 121 5.38 -9.66 7.72
N GLU A 122 5.44 -10.12 8.98
CA GLU A 122 4.70 -9.51 10.10
C GLU A 122 5.10 -8.03 10.34
N ASP A 123 6.35 -7.69 10.04
CA ASP A 123 6.89 -6.33 10.10
C ASP A 123 6.28 -5.38 9.06
N LEU A 124 5.72 -5.90 7.96
CA LEU A 124 4.97 -5.09 7.01
C LEU A 124 3.69 -4.55 7.64
N LEU A 125 2.97 -5.37 8.42
CA LEU A 125 1.79 -4.94 9.16
C LEU A 125 2.15 -3.86 10.19
N ASP A 126 3.24 -4.07 10.92
CA ASP A 126 3.77 -3.08 11.86
C ASP A 126 4.11 -1.75 11.19
N ARG A 127 4.69 -1.79 9.98
CA ARG A 127 4.99 -0.57 9.22
C ARG A 127 3.74 0.18 8.78
N VAL A 128 2.69 -0.51 8.34
CA VAL A 128 1.42 0.14 8.01
C VAL A 128 0.85 0.84 9.24
N VAL A 129 0.94 0.21 10.42
CA VAL A 129 0.54 0.85 11.68
C VAL A 129 1.43 2.06 12.02
N ASP A 130 2.74 1.96 11.83
CA ASP A 130 3.66 3.07 12.08
C ASP A 130 3.37 4.27 11.18
N ILE A 131 3.04 4.02 9.91
CA ILE A 131 2.61 5.07 8.97
C ILE A 131 1.33 5.72 9.48
N LEU A 132 0.33 4.93 9.85
CA LEU A 132 -0.94 5.43 10.42
C LEU A 132 -0.70 6.28 11.67
N ALA A 133 0.25 5.93 12.53
CA ALA A 133 0.54 6.67 13.75
C ALA A 133 1.36 7.95 13.51
N ASN A 134 2.37 7.90 12.65
CA ASN A 134 3.47 8.86 12.67
C ASN A 134 3.63 9.72 11.40
N GLU A 135 3.08 9.33 10.25
CA GLU A 135 3.27 10.09 8.99
C GLU A 135 2.25 11.23 8.81
N ASP A 136 2.33 12.00 7.72
CA ASP A 136 1.33 13.06 7.46
C ASP A 136 0.02 12.51 6.90
N TYR A 137 -0.98 13.38 6.84
CA TYR A 137 -2.39 13.02 6.56
C TYR A 137 -2.61 12.17 5.31
N ASP A 138 -1.96 12.48 4.20
CA ASP A 138 -2.10 11.76 2.94
C ASP A 138 -1.66 10.29 3.05
N LEU A 139 -0.53 10.00 3.69
CA LEU A 139 -0.08 8.62 3.93
C LEU A 139 -0.91 7.94 5.03
N LYS A 140 -1.26 8.67 6.10
CA LYS A 140 -2.15 8.16 7.16
C LYS A 140 -3.49 7.71 6.61
N LYS A 141 -4.07 8.47 5.68
CA LYS A 141 -5.36 8.15 5.05
C LYS A 141 -5.29 6.81 4.32
N GLU A 142 -4.28 6.58 3.48
CA GLU A 142 -4.16 5.31 2.73
C GLU A 142 -3.83 4.13 3.66
N ALA A 143 -2.99 4.35 4.68
CA ALA A 143 -2.75 3.35 5.72
C ALA A 143 -4.03 3.03 6.52
N CYS A 144 -4.86 4.02 6.81
CA CYS A 144 -6.14 3.84 7.49
C CYS A 144 -7.09 2.95 6.67
N TYR A 145 -7.23 3.17 5.36
CA TYR A 145 -8.03 2.30 4.49
C TYR A 145 -7.54 0.85 4.53
N SER A 146 -6.23 0.64 4.41
CA SER A 146 -5.64 -0.70 4.49
C SER A 146 -5.96 -1.38 5.83
N ILE A 147 -5.82 -0.66 6.93
CA ILE A 147 -6.10 -1.17 8.28
C ILE A 147 -7.59 -1.46 8.48
N LEU A 148 -8.49 -0.63 7.94
CA LEU A 148 -9.93 -0.88 8.00
C LEU A 148 -10.31 -2.16 7.29
N ASN A 149 -9.77 -2.39 6.07
CA ASN A 149 -9.99 -3.64 5.36
C ASN A 149 -9.45 -4.82 6.17
N ILE A 150 -8.23 -4.73 6.72
CA ILE A 150 -7.64 -5.76 7.59
C ILE A 150 -8.52 -6.06 8.82
N CYS A 151 -9.26 -5.09 9.36
CA CYS A 151 -10.15 -5.32 10.50
C CYS A 151 -11.32 -6.26 10.19
N GLU A 152 -11.73 -6.36 8.91
CA GLU A 152 -12.77 -7.30 8.47
C GLU A 152 -12.26 -8.76 8.51
N HIS A 153 -10.94 -8.96 8.49
CA HIS A 153 -10.30 -10.26 8.57
C HIS A 153 -9.97 -10.65 10.01
N ARG A 154 -10.84 -11.45 10.63
CA ARG A 154 -10.77 -11.79 12.07
C ARG A 154 -9.38 -12.24 12.53
N GLN A 155 -8.69 -13.06 11.74
CA GLN A 155 -7.36 -13.57 12.11
C GLN A 155 -6.27 -12.50 12.14
N TYR A 156 -6.39 -11.45 11.31
CA TYR A 156 -5.46 -10.33 11.27
C TYR A 156 -5.85 -9.22 12.24
N PHE A 157 -7.14 -8.98 12.42
CA PHE A 157 -7.64 -8.05 13.43
C PHE A 157 -7.04 -8.32 14.81
N LEU A 158 -6.98 -9.60 15.21
CA LEU A 158 -6.41 -10.01 16.50
C LEU A 158 -4.90 -9.80 16.63
N LYS A 159 -4.18 -9.67 15.50
CA LYS A 159 -2.73 -9.43 15.46
C LYS A 159 -2.40 -7.92 15.46
N LEU A 160 -3.38 -7.06 15.24
CA LEU A 160 -3.14 -5.62 15.15
C LEU A 160 -2.68 -5.03 16.51
N PRO A 161 -1.61 -4.22 16.54
CA PRO A 161 -1.16 -3.54 17.75
C PRO A 161 -2.07 -2.35 18.10
N HIS A 162 -3.28 -2.62 18.58
CA HIS A 162 -4.36 -1.64 18.80
C HIS A 162 -3.92 -0.38 19.58
N LYS A 163 -3.02 -0.52 20.57
CA LYS A 163 -2.51 0.63 21.35
C LYS A 163 -1.68 1.61 20.51
N ARG A 164 -0.89 1.12 19.55
CA ARG A 164 -0.06 1.94 18.65
C ARG A 164 -0.91 2.64 17.58
N MET A 165 -2.05 2.07 17.21
CA MET A 165 -2.96 2.65 16.22
C MET A 165 -3.75 3.85 16.76
N ALA A 166 -4.04 3.88 18.05
CA ALA A 166 -4.94 4.85 18.67
C ALA A 166 -4.64 6.35 18.36
N PRO A 167 -3.37 6.82 18.33
CA PRO A 167 -3.08 8.20 17.95
C PRO A 167 -3.44 8.53 16.50
N GLY A 168 -3.21 7.58 15.58
CA GLY A 168 -3.48 7.73 14.15
C GLY A 168 -4.96 7.70 13.81
N THR A 169 -5.73 6.83 14.47
CA THR A 169 -7.16 6.68 14.21
C THR A 169 -7.99 7.84 14.74
N ARG A 170 -7.54 8.54 15.80
CA ARG A 170 -8.24 9.72 16.35
C ARG A 170 -8.55 10.79 15.32
N LEU A 171 -7.68 10.97 14.33
CA LEU A 171 -7.86 11.97 13.26
C LEU A 171 -9.09 11.70 12.39
N PHE A 172 -9.54 10.45 12.31
CA PHE A 172 -10.66 10.03 11.47
C PHE A 172 -11.97 9.89 12.26
N PHE A 173 -11.90 9.73 13.58
CA PHE A 173 -13.08 9.58 14.46
C PHE A 173 -13.45 10.84 15.24
N HIS A 174 -12.55 11.83 15.31
CA HIS A 174 -12.89 13.16 15.80
C HIS A 174 -12.99 14.13 14.63
N PRO A 175 -14.11 14.87 14.49
CA PRO A 175 -14.15 15.95 13.53
C PRO A 175 -13.02 16.92 13.87
N ILE A 176 -12.14 17.18 12.91
CA ILE A 176 -11.26 18.34 12.94
C ILE A 176 -12.18 19.53 13.26
N PRO A 177 -11.90 20.35 14.29
CA PRO A 177 -12.67 21.57 14.50
C PRO A 177 -12.48 22.42 13.24
N VAL A 178 -13.46 22.35 12.34
CA VAL A 178 -13.50 23.18 11.15
C VAL A 178 -13.65 24.61 11.69
N PRO A 179 -12.75 25.55 11.35
CA PRO A 179 -13.02 26.96 11.58
C PRO A 179 -14.41 27.26 11.04
N SER A 180 -15.22 28.02 11.78
CA SER A 180 -16.67 28.25 11.63
C SER A 180 -17.19 28.70 10.25
N ASN A 181 -16.36 28.68 9.21
CA ASN A 181 -16.49 29.42 7.97
C ASN A 181 -16.58 28.51 6.73
N GLU A 182 -16.34 27.19 6.83
CA GLU A 182 -16.19 26.31 5.65
C GLU A 182 -17.03 25.02 5.75
N TRP A 183 -18.36 25.16 5.74
CA TRP A 183 -19.34 24.06 5.82
C TRP A 183 -19.53 23.26 4.52
N TYR A 184 -18.71 23.47 3.48
CA TYR A 184 -18.99 22.95 2.13
C TYR A 184 -18.32 21.62 1.76
N LEU A 185 -17.55 20.98 2.65
CA LEU A 185 -16.77 19.79 2.26
C LEU A 185 -17.18 18.45 2.92
N MET A 186 -18.38 18.36 3.51
CA MET A 186 -18.93 17.07 3.98
C MET A 186 -20.16 16.61 3.19
N GLN A 187 -19.95 16.34 1.90
CA GLN A 187 -20.79 15.39 1.15
C GLN A 187 -19.86 14.52 0.30
N CYS A 188 -19.49 13.35 0.82
CA CYS A 188 -19.13 12.12 0.08
C CYS A 188 -18.68 11.07 1.12
N LEU A 189 -19.67 10.52 1.83
CA LEU A 189 -19.71 9.10 2.20
C LEU A 189 -20.85 8.48 1.38
#